data_AF-G7JWY4-F1
#
_entry.id   AF-G7JWY4-F1
#
_cell.length_a   1.000
_cell.length_b   1.000
_cell.length_c   1.000
_cell.angle_alpha   90.00
_cell.angle_beta   90.00
_cell.angle_gamma   90.00
#
_symmetry.space_group_name_H-M   'P 1'
#
loop_
_entity.id
_entity.type
_entity.pdbx_description
1 polymer ?
#
loop_
_entity_poly.entity_id
_entity_poly.type
_entity_poly.pdbx_seq_one_letter_code
_entity_poly.pdbx_strand_id
1 'polypeptide(L)'
;MPPLPIDLVAEILCRLPIKLLLQLRCLSKSFNSLITDPKFAKKHLRLSTTLHHLILESRDNLGELHLIDSPISSFSNFRVTLTKLSHPFILNTFSWRMCTCDGILCFTPSTSKDNFVVLWNPSIRKFKRVPPLGYQCRLFSNHYSFGYDPFIDNYKIIVVYFSRESEKNEISVHTLGTEYWRRIQDFPFSGHIGGPGIFVKDTVNWLAFENVDNNGLFAIVSLDLETESYEIISIPDVNSDKYWSLEVLRDCLCIYVTSDLDLDVWIMKEYGIKESWTKLYSVSFVGGQMYDIRTLYIFEHDQILVELHDWERTQHLIVYDSKIDTFNIQDIENGSLLKNPKVYIESLISP
;
A
#
# COMPACT_ATOMS: atom_id res chain seq x y z
N MET A 1 33.34 1.85 33.57
CA MET A 1 33.23 2.08 32.11
C MET A 1 32.80 3.52 31.89
N PRO A 2 33.43 4.27 30.97
CA PRO A 2 32.90 5.56 30.55
C PRO A 2 31.54 5.37 29.86
N PRO A 3 30.58 6.30 30.03
CA PRO A 3 29.29 6.23 29.36
C PRO A 3 29.50 6.37 27.84
N LEU A 4 28.82 5.52 27.06
CA LEU A 4 28.79 5.64 25.61
C LEU A 4 28.17 7.00 25.22
N PRO A 5 28.76 7.72 24.24
CA PRO A 5 28.15 8.90 23.63
C PRO A 5 26.72 8.62 23.14
N ILE A 6 25.82 9.60 23.31
CA ILE A 6 24.40 9.45 22.96
C ILE A 6 24.20 9.15 21.47
N ASP A 7 25.07 9.68 20.61
CA ASP A 7 25.01 9.46 19.17
C ASP A 7 25.31 8.00 18.80
N LEU A 8 26.30 7.38 19.47
CA LEU A 8 26.62 5.96 19.30
C LEU A 8 25.49 5.08 19.84
N VAL A 9 24.89 5.46 20.97
CA VAL A 9 23.71 4.77 21.51
C VAL A 9 22.57 4.82 20.49
N ALA A 10 22.29 6.00 19.91
CA ALA A 10 21.25 6.15 18.89
C ALA A 10 21.52 5.26 17.66
N GLU A 11 22.76 5.18 17.20
CA GLU A 11 23.13 4.30 16.08
C GLU A 11 22.91 2.82 16.37
N ILE A 12 23.24 2.37 17.58
CA ILE A 12 22.99 0.99 18.01
C ILE A 12 21.49 0.72 18.06
N LEU A 13 20.72 1.62 18.68
CA LEU A 13 19.28 1.47 18.82
C LEU A 13 18.57 1.49 17.46
N CYS A 14 19.02 2.31 16.50
CA CYS A 14 18.43 2.35 15.15
C CYS A 14 18.48 1.01 14.40
N ARG A 15 19.29 0.04 14.84
CA ARG A 15 19.40 -1.30 14.23
C ARG A 15 18.60 -2.37 14.98
N LEU A 16 17.94 -2.01 16.08
CA LEU A 16 17.16 -2.95 16.86
C LEU A 16 15.74 -3.10 16.32
N PRO A 17 15.13 -4.29 16.45
CA PRO A 17 13.70 -4.51 16.19
C PRO A 17 12.82 -3.56 17.01
N ILE A 18 11.70 -3.14 16.43
CA ILE A 18 10.78 -2.17 17.05
C ILE A 18 10.26 -2.66 18.39
N LYS A 19 9.94 -3.95 18.51
CA LYS A 19 9.50 -4.55 19.77
C LYS A 19 10.49 -4.31 20.92
N LEU A 20 11.79 -4.43 20.67
CA LEU A 20 12.82 -4.17 21.68
C LEU A 20 12.91 -2.67 21.98
N LEU A 21 12.85 -1.82 20.96
CA LEU A 21 12.84 -0.36 21.15
C LEU A 21 11.68 0.08 22.04
N LEU A 22 10.48 -0.45 21.82
CA LEU A 22 9.31 -0.15 22.65
C LEU A 22 9.48 -0.60 24.11
N GLN A 23 10.16 -1.71 24.36
CA GLN A 23 10.50 -2.14 25.72
C GLN A 23 11.56 -1.23 26.37
N LEU A 24 12.57 -0.80 25.60
CA LEU A 24 13.63 0.10 26.08
C LEU A 24 13.10 1.48 26.50
N ARG A 25 12.01 1.96 25.89
CA ARG A 25 11.32 3.19 26.31
C ARG A 25 10.87 3.13 27.77
N CYS A 26 10.53 1.95 28.27
CA CYS A 26 10.09 1.76 29.66
C CYS A 26 11.26 1.76 30.66
N LEU A 27 12.51 1.61 30.21
CA LEU A 27 13.66 1.46 31.09
C LEU A 27 14.27 2.80 31.53
N SER A 28 14.20 3.85 30.70
CA SER A 28 14.72 5.17 31.08
C SER A 28 14.07 6.32 30.32
N LYS A 29 14.07 7.51 30.93
CA LYS A 29 13.60 8.75 30.29
C LYS A 29 14.43 9.11 29.06
N SER A 30 15.75 8.87 29.11
CA SER A 30 16.65 9.15 27.99
C SER A 30 16.33 8.26 26.78
N PHE A 31 16.12 6.96 26.97
CA PHE A 31 15.69 6.08 25.88
C PHE A 31 14.30 6.43 25.36
N ASN A 32 13.35 6.74 26.25
CA ASN A 32 12.03 7.16 25.80
C ASN A 32 12.09 8.44 24.95
N SER A 33 12.87 9.43 25.37
CA SER A 33 13.05 10.68 24.62
C SER A 33 13.68 10.44 23.25
N LEU A 34 14.74 9.62 23.20
CA LEU A 34 15.44 9.31 21.96
C LEU A 34 14.56 8.52 20.97
N ILE A 35 13.85 7.50 21.44
CA ILE A 35 13.03 6.62 20.57
C ILE A 35 11.75 7.33 20.10
N THR A 36 11.25 8.31 20.87
CA THR A 36 10.07 9.11 20.49
C THR A 36 10.44 10.29 19.57
N ASP A 37 11.72 10.60 19.40
CA ASP A 37 12.18 11.65 18.49
C ASP A 37 11.82 11.28 17.03
N PRO A 38 11.08 12.14 16.30
CA PRO A 38 10.78 11.92 14.88
C PRO A 38 12.02 11.67 14.01
N LYS A 39 13.16 12.31 14.32
CA LYS A 39 14.41 12.10 13.58
C LYS A 39 14.94 10.69 13.78
N PHE A 40 14.85 10.17 15.00
CA PHE A 40 15.21 8.78 15.30
C PHE A 40 14.28 7.82 14.56
N ALA A 41 12.96 8.06 14.59
CA ALA A 41 11.98 7.22 13.89
C ALA A 41 12.24 7.16 12.38
N LYS A 42 12.53 8.29 11.74
CA LYS A 42 12.90 8.36 10.30
C LYS A 42 14.23 7.68 10.01
N LYS A 43 15.24 7.84 10.87
CA LYS A 43 16.53 7.16 10.73
C LYS A 43 16.37 5.64 10.86
N HIS A 44 15.59 5.18 11.83
CA HIS A 44 15.27 3.76 12.04
C HIS A 44 14.52 3.16 10.84
N LEU A 45 13.53 3.89 10.31
CA LEU A 45 12.78 3.49 9.12
C LEU A 45 13.70 3.27 7.91
N ARG A 46 14.59 4.22 7.62
CA ARG A 46 15.52 4.15 6.48
C ARG A 46 16.54 3.03 6.58
N LEU A 47 16.89 2.61 7.81
CA LEU A 47 17.89 1.56 8.05
C LEU A 47 17.28 0.16 8.12
N SER A 48 15.95 0.05 8.14
CA SER A 48 15.26 -1.23 8.25
C SER A 48 15.06 -1.90 6.91
N THR A 49 15.83 -2.94 6.65
CA THR A 49 15.73 -3.74 5.43
C THR A 49 14.84 -4.99 5.58
N THR A 50 14.39 -5.33 6.79
CA THR A 50 13.75 -6.64 7.09
C THR A 50 12.39 -6.56 7.80
N LEU A 51 11.71 -5.41 7.74
CA LEU A 51 10.48 -5.17 8.52
C LEU A 51 9.16 -5.37 7.75
N HIS A 52 9.20 -6.03 6.60
CA HIS A 52 7.98 -6.27 5.82
C HIS A 52 7.08 -7.31 6.48
N HIS A 53 5.84 -6.90 6.70
CA HIS A 53 4.78 -7.72 7.26
C HIS A 53 3.61 -7.74 6.30
N LEU A 54 2.89 -8.86 6.30
CA LEU A 54 1.62 -9.01 5.62
C LEU A 54 0.51 -8.84 6.64
N ILE A 55 -0.40 -7.89 6.38
CA ILE A 55 -1.65 -7.78 7.10
C ILE A 55 -2.78 -8.40 6.29
N LEU A 56 -3.64 -9.16 6.96
CA LEU A 56 -4.79 -9.86 6.42
C LEU A 56 -6.04 -9.49 7.21
N GLU A 57 -7.16 -9.32 6.52
CA GLU A 57 -8.45 -9.06 7.15
C GLU A 57 -9.24 -10.36 7.29
N SER A 58 -9.91 -10.55 8.42
CA SER A 58 -10.92 -11.59 8.59
C SER A 58 -12.14 -10.98 9.26
N ARG A 59 -13.33 -11.54 9.02
CA ARG A 59 -14.53 -11.22 9.77
C ARG A 59 -15.11 -12.47 10.37
N ASP A 60 -15.50 -12.37 11.64
CA ASP A 60 -16.23 -13.45 12.29
C ASP A 60 -17.73 -13.41 11.94
N ASN A 61 -18.48 -14.37 12.49
CA ASN A 61 -19.91 -14.50 12.28
C ASN A 61 -20.73 -13.32 12.81
N LEU A 62 -20.17 -12.48 13.68
CA LEU A 62 -20.79 -11.26 14.19
C LEU A 62 -20.46 -10.04 13.32
N GLY A 63 -19.61 -10.22 12.31
CA GLY A 63 -19.14 -9.17 11.41
C GLY A 63 -18.00 -8.34 11.99
N GLU A 64 -17.43 -8.71 13.15
CA GLU A 64 -16.30 -7.99 13.73
C GLU A 64 -15.06 -8.19 12.86
N LEU A 65 -14.33 -7.09 12.62
CA LEU A 65 -13.07 -7.14 11.89
C LEU A 65 -12.00 -7.73 12.80
N HIS A 66 -11.18 -8.62 12.25
CA HIS A 66 -9.97 -9.13 12.86
C HIS A 66 -8.83 -8.87 11.89
N LEU A 67 -7.80 -8.18 12.36
CA LEU A 67 -6.57 -7.96 11.59
C LEU A 67 -5.51 -8.96 12.04
N ILE A 68 -4.99 -9.72 11.08
CA ILE A 68 -3.97 -10.74 11.30
C ILE A 68 -2.66 -10.25 10.67
N ASP A 69 -1.59 -10.31 11.44
CA ASP A 69 -0.25 -9.92 11.06
C ASP A 69 0.66 -11.14 10.89
N SER A 70 1.54 -11.09 9.91
CA SER A 70 2.56 -12.10 9.71
C SER A 70 3.85 -11.50 9.14
N PRO A 71 5.03 -11.81 9.69
CA PRO A 71 6.29 -11.45 9.06
C PRO A 71 6.38 -12.06 7.66
N ILE A 72 6.74 -11.26 6.65
CA ILE A 72 6.73 -11.75 5.26
C ILE A 72 7.73 -12.90 5.04
N SER A 73 8.83 -12.91 5.79
CA SER A 73 9.84 -13.98 5.75
C SER A 73 9.28 -15.35 6.16
N SER A 74 8.16 -15.40 6.88
CA SER A 74 7.53 -16.65 7.28
C SER A 74 6.94 -17.42 6.08
N PHE A 75 6.52 -16.70 5.04
CA PHE A 75 6.05 -17.25 3.77
C PHE A 75 7.19 -17.84 2.92
N SER A 76 8.42 -17.33 3.03
CA SER A 76 9.56 -17.98 2.33
C SER A 76 9.99 -19.29 3.03
N ASN A 77 9.77 -19.40 4.34
CA ASN A 77 10.23 -20.54 5.16
C ASN A 77 9.18 -21.64 5.39
N PHE A 78 8.04 -21.60 4.68
CA PHE A 78 6.94 -22.57 4.79
C PHE A 78 6.37 -22.75 6.22
N ARG A 79 6.57 -21.76 7.10
CA ARG A 79 6.05 -21.75 8.47
C ARG A 79 5.42 -20.40 8.75
N VAL A 80 4.19 -20.24 8.25
CA VAL A 80 3.42 -19.00 8.42
C VAL A 80 3.10 -18.81 9.90
N THR A 81 3.55 -17.68 10.46
CA THR A 81 3.20 -17.29 11.83
C THR A 81 2.13 -16.23 11.76
N LEU A 82 0.92 -16.53 12.24
CA LEU A 82 -0.20 -15.60 12.26
C LEU A 82 -0.38 -15.03 13.67
N THR A 83 -0.41 -13.70 13.77
CA THR A 83 -0.63 -12.99 15.03
C THR A 83 -1.85 -12.09 14.90
N LYS A 84 -2.86 -12.29 15.74
CA LYS A 84 -4.00 -11.38 15.80
C LYS A 84 -3.58 -10.03 16.40
N LEU A 85 -3.82 -8.95 15.68
CA LEU A 85 -3.55 -7.59 16.15
C LEU A 85 -4.70 -7.05 16.98
N SER A 86 -4.35 -6.29 18.02
CA SER A 86 -5.31 -5.42 18.71
C SER A 86 -5.38 -4.11 17.94
N HIS A 87 -6.46 -3.93 17.19
CA HIS A 87 -6.68 -2.74 16.37
C HIS A 87 -7.72 -1.80 17.01
N PRO A 88 -7.78 -0.53 16.58
CA PRO A 88 -8.79 0.41 17.06
C PRO A 88 -10.21 -0.11 16.81
N PHE A 89 -11.09 0.00 17.82
CA PHE A 89 -12.50 -0.43 17.70
C PHE A 89 -13.24 0.30 16.58
N ILE A 90 -12.84 1.52 16.25
CA ILE A 90 -13.41 2.30 15.14
C ILE A 90 -13.27 1.59 13.78
N LEU A 91 -12.34 0.65 13.62
CA LEU A 91 -12.23 -0.13 12.39
C LEU A 91 -13.31 -1.21 12.25
N ASN A 92 -14.04 -1.56 13.32
CA ASN A 92 -15.15 -2.51 13.24
C ASN A 92 -16.38 -1.94 12.56
N THR A 93 -16.47 -0.62 12.39
CA THR A 93 -17.72 0.03 11.98
C THR A 93 -18.05 -0.16 10.49
N PHE A 94 -17.04 -0.28 9.62
CA PHE A 94 -17.23 -0.27 8.17
C PHE A 94 -16.33 -1.28 7.46
N SER A 95 -16.54 -1.41 6.15
CA SER A 95 -15.57 -2.02 5.24
C SER A 95 -14.57 -0.94 4.82
N TRP A 96 -13.30 -1.31 4.77
CA TRP A 96 -12.21 -0.37 4.50
C TRP A 96 -11.43 -0.80 3.26
N ARG A 97 -10.85 0.17 2.58
CA ARG A 97 -9.70 -0.05 1.71
C ARG A 97 -8.43 0.37 2.44
N MET A 98 -7.34 -0.34 2.20
CA MET A 98 -6.06 -0.07 2.86
C MET A 98 -5.00 0.42 1.87
N CYS A 99 -4.36 1.53 2.21
CA CYS A 99 -3.10 1.95 1.61
C CYS A 99 -2.05 2.15 2.71
N THR A 100 -0.77 2.13 2.35
CA THR A 100 0.33 2.11 3.33
C THR A 100 1.41 3.10 2.91
N CYS A 101 2.01 3.77 3.89
CA CYS A 101 3.18 4.63 3.69
C CYS A 101 3.96 4.66 5.01
N ASP A 102 5.27 4.39 4.97
CA ASP A 102 6.15 4.43 6.13
C ASP A 102 5.64 3.65 7.37
N GLY A 103 4.96 2.53 7.13
CA GLY A 103 4.37 1.68 8.17
C GLY A 103 3.08 2.20 8.81
N ILE A 104 2.58 3.36 8.39
CA ILE A 104 1.24 3.81 8.71
C ILE A 104 0.26 3.17 7.71
N LEU A 105 -0.71 2.46 8.26
CA LEU A 105 -1.87 1.93 7.53
C LEU A 105 -2.94 3.02 7.47
N CYS A 106 -3.38 3.36 6.26
CA CYS A 106 -4.45 4.31 6.01
C CYS A 106 -5.71 3.54 5.60
N PHE A 107 -6.67 3.46 6.52
CA PHE A 107 -7.98 2.86 6.31
C PHE A 107 -8.93 3.92 5.77
N THR A 108 -9.40 3.65 4.56
CA THR A 108 -10.20 4.59 3.79
C THR A 108 -11.58 3.99 3.53
N PRO A 109 -12.62 4.83 3.48
CA PRO A 109 -13.98 4.36 3.35
C PRO A 109 -14.17 3.58 2.04
N SER A 110 -14.76 2.38 2.11
CA SER A 110 -15.07 1.61 0.90
C SER A 110 -16.36 2.08 0.23
N THR A 111 -17.25 2.75 0.98
CA THR A 111 -18.51 3.29 0.46
C THR A 111 -18.70 4.76 0.81
N SER A 112 -19.60 5.45 0.10
CA SER A 112 -19.90 6.87 0.34
C SER A 112 -20.70 7.14 1.62
N LYS A 113 -21.12 6.10 2.35
CA LYS A 113 -21.74 6.22 3.68
C LYS A 113 -20.68 6.40 4.78
N ASP A 114 -19.46 5.97 4.49
CA ASP A 114 -18.34 5.95 5.41
C ASP A 114 -17.59 7.27 5.21
N ASN A 115 -17.65 8.15 6.20
CA ASN A 115 -17.27 9.54 5.95
C ASN A 115 -15.84 9.90 6.35
N PHE A 116 -15.08 9.03 7.04
CA PHE A 116 -13.77 9.42 7.59
C PHE A 116 -12.67 8.42 7.28
N VAL A 117 -11.43 8.88 7.39
CA VAL A 117 -10.21 8.09 7.23
C VAL A 117 -9.61 7.81 8.62
N VAL A 118 -9.03 6.63 8.79
CA VAL A 118 -8.28 6.25 10.00
C VAL A 118 -6.85 5.91 9.62
N LEU A 119 -5.90 6.63 10.21
CA LEU A 119 -4.49 6.28 10.15
C LEU A 119 -4.15 5.44 11.37
N TRP A 120 -3.46 4.33 11.18
CA TRP A 120 -3.06 3.43 12.26
C TRP A 120 -1.65 2.89 12.02
N ASN A 121 -0.78 3.04 13.01
CA ASN A 121 0.48 2.33 13.06
C ASN A 121 0.34 1.15 14.06
N PRO A 122 0.35 -0.10 13.58
CA PRO A 122 0.20 -1.28 14.43
C PRO A 122 1.41 -1.50 15.36
N SER A 123 2.62 -1.19 14.90
CA SER A 123 3.87 -1.41 15.64
C SER A 123 3.90 -0.60 16.94
N ILE A 124 3.46 0.66 16.91
CA ILE A 124 3.41 1.53 18.10
C ILE A 124 2.00 1.65 18.71
N ARG A 125 1.00 0.98 18.11
CA ARG A 125 -0.41 0.95 18.53
C ARG A 125 -1.05 2.33 18.66
N LYS A 126 -0.67 3.27 17.79
CA LYS A 126 -1.27 4.61 17.73
C LYS A 126 -2.13 4.74 16.50
N PHE A 127 -3.27 5.40 16.66
CA PHE A 127 -4.16 5.73 15.56
C PHE A 127 -4.61 7.18 15.64
N LYS A 128 -5.00 7.71 14.49
CA LYS A 128 -5.57 9.05 14.35
C LYS A 128 -6.74 9.01 13.38
N ARG A 129 -7.80 9.70 13.73
CA ARG A 129 -8.95 9.92 12.84
C ARG A 129 -8.74 11.23 12.08
N VAL A 130 -9.01 11.18 10.79
CA VAL A 130 -8.95 12.34 9.89
C VAL A 130 -10.37 12.85 9.66
N PRO A 131 -10.59 14.18 9.64
CA PRO A 131 -11.91 14.75 9.42
C PRO A 131 -12.50 14.30 8.08
N PRO A 132 -13.83 14.16 8.00
CA PRO A 132 -14.49 13.76 6.76
C PRO A 132 -14.29 14.80 5.67
N LEU A 133 -14.04 14.33 4.45
CA LEU A 133 -14.23 15.14 3.26
C LEU A 133 -15.73 15.47 3.20
N GLY A 134 -16.09 16.75 3.18
CA GLY A 134 -17.47 17.22 3.42
C GLY A 134 -18.54 16.61 2.50
N TYR A 135 -19.78 17.11 2.61
CA TYR A 135 -20.96 16.57 1.90
C TYR A 135 -20.82 16.45 0.37
N GLN A 136 -19.85 17.14 -0.25
CA GLN A 136 -19.59 17.18 -1.68
C GLN A 136 -19.20 15.79 -2.27
N CYS A 137 -18.70 14.85 -1.47
CA CYS A 137 -18.11 13.59 -1.97
C CYS A 137 -18.96 12.33 -1.71
N ARG A 138 -20.28 12.50 -1.52
CA ARG A 138 -21.21 11.39 -1.20
C ARG A 138 -21.58 10.48 -2.38
N LEU A 139 -20.95 10.67 -3.54
CA LEU A 139 -21.43 10.09 -4.80
C LEU A 139 -20.30 9.38 -5.55
N PHE A 140 -20.31 8.04 -5.46
CA PHE A 140 -19.60 7.06 -6.28
C PHE A 140 -18.05 7.08 -6.26
N SER A 141 -17.46 5.86 -6.32
CA SER A 141 -16.03 5.52 -6.41
C SER A 141 -14.99 6.59 -6.01
N ASN A 142 -14.84 6.82 -4.70
CA ASN A 142 -13.75 7.63 -4.17
C ASN A 142 -12.45 6.80 -4.13
N HIS A 143 -11.37 7.34 -4.68
CA HIS A 143 -10.04 6.71 -4.69
C HIS A 143 -9.10 7.45 -3.75
N TYR A 144 -9.09 7.01 -2.49
CA TYR A 144 -8.18 7.53 -1.48
C TYR A 144 -6.80 6.92 -1.65
N SER A 145 -5.78 7.76 -1.49
CA SER A 145 -4.37 7.46 -1.63
C SER A 145 -3.62 8.14 -0.48
N PHE A 146 -2.46 7.62 -0.12
CA PHE A 146 -1.69 8.10 1.02
C PHE A 146 -0.21 8.14 0.68
N GLY A 147 0.47 9.22 1.02
CA GLY A 147 1.87 9.42 0.68
C GLY A 147 2.57 10.41 1.60
N TYR A 148 3.90 10.41 1.51
CA TYR A 148 4.78 11.29 2.28
C TYR A 148 5.30 12.41 1.37
N ASP A 149 5.15 13.65 1.82
CA ASP A 149 5.72 14.83 1.17
C ASP A 149 7.04 15.20 1.88
N PRO A 150 8.20 14.94 1.26
CA PRO A 150 9.50 15.22 1.86
C PRO A 150 9.79 16.72 2.01
N PHE A 151 9.15 17.59 1.22
CA PHE A 151 9.40 19.03 1.25
C PHE A 151 8.86 19.68 2.52
N ILE A 152 7.63 19.33 2.90
CA ILE A 152 7.02 19.79 4.16
C ILE A 152 7.22 18.83 5.33
N ASP A 153 7.95 17.73 5.12
CA ASP A 153 8.28 16.71 6.11
C ASP A 153 7.04 16.01 6.74
N ASN A 154 5.96 15.85 5.96
CA ASN A 154 4.64 15.47 6.47
C ASN A 154 3.86 14.56 5.51
N TYR A 155 2.79 13.93 6.00
CA TYR A 155 1.95 13.03 5.22
C TYR A 155 0.75 13.74 4.60
N LYS A 156 0.37 13.31 3.40
CA LYS A 156 -0.82 13.76 2.68
C LYS A 156 -1.75 12.58 2.41
N ILE A 157 -3.06 12.83 2.55
CA ILE A 157 -4.12 11.94 2.07
C ILE A 157 -4.74 12.63 0.86
N ILE A 158 -4.82 11.90 -0.23
CA ILE A 158 -5.28 12.40 -1.52
C ILE A 158 -6.50 11.59 -1.90
N VAL A 159 -7.55 12.26 -2.34
CA VAL A 159 -8.77 11.60 -2.80
C VAL A 159 -9.15 12.14 -4.15
N VAL A 160 -9.28 11.23 -5.12
CA VAL A 160 -9.88 11.53 -6.40
C VAL A 160 -11.32 11.04 -6.38
N TYR A 161 -12.25 11.92 -6.76
CA TYR A 161 -13.68 11.64 -6.76
C TYR A 161 -14.36 12.28 -7.97
N PHE A 162 -15.43 11.66 -8.44
CA PHE A 162 -16.21 12.21 -9.55
C PHE A 162 -17.20 13.26 -9.03
N SER A 163 -17.09 14.48 -9.53
CA SER A 163 -18.00 15.58 -9.21
C SER A 163 -19.09 15.67 -10.28
N ARG A 164 -20.36 15.54 -9.85
CA ARG A 164 -21.52 15.69 -10.76
C ARG A 164 -21.74 17.12 -11.20
N GLU A 165 -21.31 18.10 -10.41
CA GLU A 165 -21.50 19.52 -10.74
C GLU A 165 -20.56 19.96 -11.87
N SER A 166 -19.31 19.48 -11.84
CA SER A 166 -18.31 19.76 -12.87
C SER A 166 -18.24 18.69 -13.97
N GLU A 167 -18.94 17.57 -13.80
CA GLU A 167 -18.90 16.36 -14.65
C GLU A 167 -17.47 15.84 -14.89
N LYS A 168 -16.60 16.00 -13.88
CA LYS A 168 -15.17 15.69 -13.96
C LYS A 168 -14.65 15.04 -12.69
N ASN A 169 -13.49 14.42 -12.82
CA ASN A 169 -12.72 13.95 -11.67
C ASN A 169 -12.05 15.15 -10.98
N GLU A 170 -12.47 15.39 -9.75
CA GLU A 170 -11.86 16.38 -8.86
C GLU A 170 -10.94 15.69 -7.86
N ILE A 171 -10.02 16.46 -7.30
CA ILE A 171 -9.06 15.96 -6.33
C ILE A 171 -8.97 16.89 -5.13
N SER A 172 -8.94 16.27 -3.96
CA SER A 172 -8.74 16.96 -2.69
C SER A 172 -7.58 16.35 -1.93
N VAL A 173 -6.86 17.21 -1.23
CA VAL A 173 -5.69 16.85 -0.43
C VAL A 173 -5.93 17.28 1.01
N HIS A 174 -5.62 16.37 1.93
CA HIS A 174 -5.53 16.66 3.36
C HIS A 174 -4.10 16.45 3.82
N THR A 175 -3.49 17.51 4.35
CA THR A 175 -2.18 17.42 5.00
C THR A 175 -2.37 17.09 6.47
N LEU A 176 -1.66 16.07 6.94
CA LEU A 176 -1.80 15.57 8.31
C LEU A 176 -1.51 16.67 9.33
N GLY A 177 -2.44 16.88 10.28
CA GLY A 177 -2.33 17.94 11.29
C GLY A 177 -3.06 19.24 10.92
N THR A 178 -3.62 19.33 9.72
CA THR A 178 -4.63 20.34 9.38
C THR A 178 -6.03 19.83 9.70
N GLU A 179 -7.03 20.71 9.68
CA GLU A 179 -8.44 20.37 10.01
C GLU A 179 -9.37 20.35 8.78
N TYR A 180 -8.84 20.60 7.58
CA TYR A 180 -9.64 20.74 6.37
C TYR A 180 -9.04 19.99 5.20
N TRP A 181 -9.88 19.77 4.19
CA TRP A 181 -9.47 19.29 2.88
C TRP A 181 -9.37 20.47 1.92
N ARG A 182 -8.33 20.50 1.10
CA ARG A 182 -8.14 21.52 0.07
C ARG A 182 -8.25 20.89 -1.30
N ARG A 183 -9.09 21.45 -2.15
CA ARG A 183 -9.13 21.10 -3.58
C ARG A 183 -7.90 21.68 -4.28
N ILE A 184 -7.31 20.89 -5.16
CA ILE A 184 -6.19 21.32 -6.02
C ILE A 184 -6.64 21.34 -7.49
N GLN A 185 -5.71 21.51 -8.43
CA GLN A 185 -6.03 21.48 -9.86
C GLN A 185 -6.78 20.19 -10.23
N ASP A 186 -7.74 20.29 -11.14
CA ASP A 186 -8.55 19.14 -11.56
C ASP A 186 -7.71 17.99 -12.09
N PHE A 187 -8.21 16.77 -11.89
CA PHE A 187 -7.54 15.59 -12.37
C PHE A 187 -7.49 15.62 -13.91
N PRO A 188 -6.33 15.38 -14.54
CA PRO A 188 -6.14 15.63 -15.97
C PRO A 188 -6.91 14.69 -16.90
N PHE A 189 -7.58 13.67 -16.36
CA PHE A 189 -8.39 12.70 -17.11
C PHE A 189 -9.84 12.70 -16.62
N SER A 190 -10.79 12.67 -17.55
CA SER A 190 -12.22 12.62 -17.21
C SER A 190 -12.76 11.19 -17.12
N GLY A 191 -11.95 10.21 -17.53
CA GLY A 191 -12.32 8.80 -17.58
C GLY A 191 -12.24 8.04 -16.26
N HIS A 192 -12.15 6.71 -16.35
CA HIS A 192 -12.14 5.81 -15.21
C HIS A 192 -10.75 5.75 -14.56
N ILE A 193 -10.70 5.63 -13.24
CA ILE A 193 -9.47 5.45 -12.46
C ILE A 193 -9.42 4.01 -11.97
N GLY A 194 -8.36 3.29 -12.31
CA GLY A 194 -8.19 1.85 -12.05
C GLY A 194 -8.12 1.47 -10.57
N GLY A 195 -8.01 2.43 -9.65
CA GLY A 195 -7.94 2.15 -8.22
C GLY A 195 -7.36 3.30 -7.40
N PRO A 196 -7.09 3.05 -6.11
CA PRO A 196 -6.26 3.93 -5.27
C PRO A 196 -4.91 4.24 -5.92
N GLY A 197 -4.39 5.43 -5.62
CA GLY A 197 -3.07 5.85 -6.09
C GLY A 197 -1.96 5.17 -5.30
N ILE A 198 -0.85 4.95 -5.99
CA ILE A 198 0.32 4.25 -5.48
C ILE A 198 1.46 5.25 -5.22
N PHE A 199 1.97 5.28 -3.99
CA PHE A 199 3.06 6.17 -3.61
C PHE A 199 4.43 5.60 -4.00
N VAL A 200 5.17 6.33 -4.83
CA VAL A 200 6.55 6.00 -5.26
C VAL A 200 7.31 7.29 -5.48
N LYS A 201 8.56 7.36 -5.00
CA LYS A 201 9.49 8.48 -5.26
C LYS A 201 8.83 9.86 -5.09
N ASP A 202 8.19 10.06 -3.93
CA ASP A 202 7.56 11.33 -3.52
C ASP A 202 6.32 11.74 -4.35
N THR A 203 5.83 10.84 -5.19
CA THR A 203 4.63 11.04 -6.03
C THR A 203 3.55 10.02 -5.72
N VAL A 204 2.30 10.34 -6.08
CA VAL A 204 1.18 9.39 -6.06
C VAL A 204 0.72 9.15 -7.49
N ASN A 205 0.61 7.87 -7.86
CA ASN A 205 0.45 7.43 -9.24
C ASN A 205 -0.85 6.64 -9.41
N TRP A 206 -1.69 7.03 -10.36
CA TRP A 206 -2.94 6.33 -10.69
C TRP A 206 -2.89 5.81 -12.11
N LEU A 207 -3.35 4.57 -12.30
CA LEU A 207 -3.70 4.09 -13.63
C LEU A 207 -5.04 4.72 -14.04
N ALA A 208 -5.03 5.51 -15.10
CA ALA A 208 -6.21 6.17 -15.65
C ALA A 208 -6.52 5.63 -17.05
N PHE A 209 -7.81 5.58 -17.37
CA PHE A 209 -8.33 5.14 -18.64
C PHE A 209 -9.34 6.14 -19.18
N GLU A 210 -9.15 6.59 -20.42
CA GLU A 210 -10.09 7.49 -21.09
C GLU A 210 -10.41 6.99 -22.50
N ASN A 211 -11.69 7.03 -22.86
CA ASN A 211 -12.15 6.69 -24.21
C ASN A 211 -12.09 7.95 -25.07
N VAL A 212 -11.11 8.03 -25.97
CA VAL A 212 -10.99 9.12 -26.95
C VAL A 212 -11.25 8.55 -28.34
N ASP A 213 -12.30 9.03 -29.03
CA ASP A 213 -12.63 8.64 -30.40
C ASP A 213 -12.76 7.12 -30.65
N ASN A 214 -13.35 6.39 -29.70
CA ASN A 214 -13.44 4.92 -29.67
C ASN A 214 -12.10 4.17 -29.53
N ASN A 215 -11.00 4.86 -29.27
CA ASN A 215 -9.75 4.28 -28.81
C ASN A 215 -9.56 4.54 -27.31
N GLY A 216 -9.38 3.46 -26.55
CA GLY A 216 -9.03 3.55 -25.14
C GLY A 216 -7.57 3.99 -24.95
N LEU A 217 -7.34 5.08 -24.23
CA LEU A 217 -6.03 5.54 -23.81
C LEU A 217 -5.82 5.19 -22.34
N PHE A 218 -4.82 4.33 -22.09
CA PHE A 218 -4.32 4.06 -20.75
C PHE A 218 -3.08 4.92 -20.49
N ALA A 219 -3.05 5.57 -19.34
CA ALA A 219 -1.89 6.34 -18.89
C ALA A 219 -1.74 6.24 -17.38
N ILE A 220 -0.54 6.51 -16.89
CA ILE A 220 -0.31 6.73 -15.48
C ILE A 220 -0.35 8.24 -15.25
N VAL A 221 -1.26 8.70 -14.40
CA VAL A 221 -1.25 10.06 -13.88
C VAL A 221 -0.42 10.07 -12.61
N SER A 222 0.68 10.80 -12.61
CA SER A 222 1.51 11.02 -11.43
C SER A 222 1.24 12.41 -10.86
N LEU A 223 1.00 12.49 -9.55
CA LEU A 223 0.93 13.75 -8.80
C LEU A 223 2.20 13.88 -7.96
N ASP A 224 2.97 14.91 -8.23
CA ASP A 224 4.08 15.33 -7.39
C ASP A 224 3.54 15.94 -6.10
N LEU A 225 3.92 15.41 -4.94
CA LEU A 225 3.35 15.87 -3.67
C LEU A 225 3.92 17.22 -3.21
N GLU A 226 5.13 17.60 -3.63
CA GLU A 226 5.73 18.88 -3.26
C GLU A 226 5.10 20.03 -4.06
N THR A 227 5.06 19.88 -5.37
CA THR A 227 4.59 20.90 -6.31
C THR A 227 3.10 20.85 -6.58
N GLU A 228 2.44 19.73 -6.22
CA GLU A 228 1.02 19.45 -6.49
C GLU A 228 0.68 19.56 -7.99
N SER A 229 1.63 19.17 -8.83
CA SER A 229 1.53 19.19 -10.29
C SER A 229 1.45 17.79 -10.87
N TYR A 230 0.85 17.68 -12.06
CA TYR A 230 0.64 16.40 -12.73
C TYR A 230 1.67 16.14 -13.82
N GLU A 231 2.10 14.89 -13.89
CA GLU A 231 2.84 14.34 -15.02
C GLU A 231 2.07 13.14 -15.58
N ILE A 232 2.02 13.03 -16.91
CA ILE A 232 1.40 11.90 -17.60
C ILE A 232 2.51 10.98 -18.06
N ILE A 233 2.57 9.78 -17.48
CA ILE A 233 3.55 8.77 -17.78
C ILE A 233 2.92 7.72 -18.69
N SER A 234 3.59 7.40 -19.78
CA SER A 234 3.14 6.38 -20.73
C SER A 234 3.33 4.96 -20.16
N ILE A 235 2.34 4.10 -20.39
CA ILE A 235 2.42 2.67 -20.11
C ILE A 235 3.34 1.97 -21.15
N PRO A 236 3.85 0.75 -20.87
CA PRO A 236 4.55 -0.04 -21.86
C PRO A 236 3.64 -0.42 -23.03
N ASP A 237 4.22 -0.63 -24.20
CA ASP A 237 3.49 -1.05 -25.41
C ASP A 237 3.10 -2.54 -25.29
N VAL A 238 1.99 -2.82 -24.61
CA VAL A 238 1.43 -4.17 -24.41
C VAL A 238 -0.01 -4.23 -24.94
N ASN A 239 -0.46 -5.43 -25.30
CA ASN A 239 -1.74 -5.64 -25.98
C ASN A 239 -2.94 -5.14 -25.14
N SER A 240 -3.92 -4.50 -25.80
CA SER A 240 -5.05 -3.80 -25.15
C SER A 240 -6.08 -4.71 -24.49
N ASP A 241 -6.14 -5.99 -24.88
CA ASP A 241 -7.19 -6.92 -24.46
C ASP A 241 -6.94 -7.53 -23.07
N LYS A 242 -5.89 -7.08 -22.37
CA LYS A 242 -5.50 -7.56 -21.05
C LYS A 242 -5.98 -6.62 -19.94
N TYR A 243 -6.09 -7.13 -18.72
CA TYR A 243 -6.37 -6.32 -17.53
C TYR A 243 -5.08 -5.74 -16.97
N TRP A 244 -5.14 -4.48 -16.52
CA TRP A 244 -3.98 -3.73 -16.07
C TRP A 244 -4.18 -3.29 -14.62
N SER A 245 -3.18 -3.50 -13.78
CA SER A 245 -3.13 -2.92 -12.44
C SER A 245 -1.75 -2.31 -12.17
N LEU A 246 -1.74 -1.25 -11.37
CA LEU A 246 -0.54 -0.51 -10.99
C LEU A 246 -0.19 -0.82 -9.54
N GLU A 247 1.07 -1.14 -9.27
CA GLU A 247 1.57 -1.45 -7.94
C GLU A 247 3.01 -0.93 -7.74
N VAL A 248 3.58 -1.19 -6.56
CA VAL A 248 5.01 -0.97 -6.27
C VAL A 248 5.71 -2.31 -6.17
N LEU A 249 6.88 -2.39 -6.78
CA LEU A 249 7.74 -3.55 -6.67
C LEU A 249 9.20 -3.11 -6.64
N ARG A 250 9.96 -3.52 -5.61
CA ARG A 250 11.36 -3.11 -5.40
C ARG A 250 11.52 -1.59 -5.47
N ASP A 251 10.63 -0.87 -4.78
CA ASP A 251 10.55 0.60 -4.77
C ASP A 251 10.38 1.28 -6.14
N CYS A 252 10.03 0.50 -7.17
CA CYS A 252 9.75 0.98 -8.52
C CYS A 252 8.26 0.83 -8.84
N LEU A 253 7.73 1.67 -9.72
CA LEU A 253 6.41 1.43 -10.30
C LEU A 253 6.43 0.15 -11.12
N CYS A 254 5.41 -0.69 -10.92
CA CYS A 254 5.18 -1.87 -11.72
C CYS A 254 3.75 -1.91 -12.25
N ILE A 255 3.61 -2.55 -13.41
CA ILE A 255 2.32 -2.85 -14.02
C ILE A 255 2.19 -4.36 -14.10
N TYR A 256 1.07 -4.86 -13.61
CA TYR A 256 0.64 -6.23 -13.87
C TYR A 256 -0.31 -6.23 -15.05
N VAL A 257 0.04 -7.03 -16.05
CA VAL A 257 -0.76 -7.22 -17.25
C VAL A 257 -1.27 -8.66 -17.24
N THR A 258 -2.52 -8.81 -16.85
CA THR A 258 -3.15 -10.11 -16.58
C THR A 258 -4.09 -10.49 -17.71
N SER A 259 -4.06 -11.76 -18.07
CA SER A 259 -5.01 -12.45 -18.94
C SER A 259 -5.53 -13.69 -18.24
N ASP A 260 -6.47 -14.42 -18.84
CA ASP A 260 -7.07 -15.62 -18.23
C ASP A 260 -6.05 -16.71 -17.84
N LEU A 261 -4.86 -16.71 -18.45
CA LEU A 261 -3.84 -17.74 -18.27
C LEU A 261 -2.46 -17.21 -17.85
N ASP A 262 -2.16 -15.95 -18.18
CA ASP A 262 -0.82 -15.38 -17.99
C ASP A 262 -0.86 -14.07 -17.21
N LEU A 263 0.10 -13.92 -16.30
CA LEU A 263 0.46 -12.68 -15.62
C LEU A 263 1.83 -12.22 -16.12
N ASP A 264 1.86 -11.08 -16.82
CA ASP A 264 3.10 -10.39 -17.15
C ASP A 264 3.36 -9.28 -16.11
N VAL A 265 4.57 -9.26 -15.54
CA VAL A 265 5.00 -8.21 -14.61
C VAL A 265 6.01 -7.30 -15.28
N TRP A 266 5.67 -6.02 -15.45
CA TRP A 266 6.55 -4.98 -16.00
C TRP A 266 7.00 -4.03 -14.90
N ILE A 267 8.27 -3.63 -14.91
CA ILE A 267 8.85 -2.70 -13.94
C ILE A 267 9.49 -1.52 -14.67
N MET A 268 9.26 -0.31 -14.15
CA MET A 268 9.89 0.93 -14.62
C MET A 268 11.19 1.13 -13.87
N LYS A 269 12.33 0.84 -14.51
CA LYS A 269 13.65 0.94 -13.85
C LYS A 269 14.06 2.38 -13.57
N GLU A 270 13.66 3.30 -14.44
CA GLU A 270 13.91 4.72 -14.29
C GLU A 270 12.57 5.44 -14.24
N TYR A 271 12.21 5.92 -13.05
CA TYR A 271 10.92 6.57 -12.80
C TYR A 271 10.66 7.70 -13.81
N GLY A 272 9.49 7.68 -14.44
CA GLY A 272 9.04 8.67 -15.45
C GLY A 272 9.49 8.37 -16.89
N ILE A 273 10.44 7.45 -17.10
CA ILE A 273 11.01 7.17 -18.43
C ILE A 273 10.32 5.96 -19.06
N LYS A 274 9.57 6.18 -20.16
CA LYS A 274 8.84 5.13 -20.88
C LYS A 274 9.76 4.00 -21.32
N GLU A 275 10.93 4.33 -21.86
CA GLU A 275 11.90 3.37 -22.42
C GLU A 275 12.52 2.47 -21.34
N SER A 276 12.35 2.83 -20.06
CA SER A 276 12.88 2.05 -18.92
C SER A 276 11.95 0.91 -18.48
N TRP A 277 10.75 0.82 -19.04
CA TRP A 277 9.85 -0.31 -18.81
C TRP A 277 10.51 -1.60 -19.30
N THR A 278 10.65 -2.57 -18.39
CA THR A 278 11.19 -3.89 -18.72
C THR A 278 10.29 -4.97 -18.15
N LYS A 279 10.04 -6.02 -18.94
CA LYS A 279 9.33 -7.21 -18.44
C LYS A 279 10.26 -7.94 -17.48
N LEU A 280 9.80 -8.12 -16.25
CA LEU A 280 10.58 -8.75 -15.18
C LEU A 280 10.32 -10.27 -15.14
N TYR A 281 9.04 -10.67 -15.14
CA TYR A 281 8.64 -12.09 -15.16
C TYR A 281 7.35 -12.28 -15.96
N SER A 282 7.11 -13.51 -16.39
CA SER A 282 5.84 -14.00 -16.93
C SER A 282 5.47 -15.25 -16.16
N VAL A 283 4.27 -15.29 -15.59
CA VAL A 283 3.77 -16.42 -14.82
C VAL A 283 2.58 -17.00 -15.58
N SER A 284 2.70 -18.25 -16.01
CA SER A 284 1.62 -18.96 -16.72
C SER A 284 0.97 -19.96 -15.76
N PHE A 285 -0.35 -19.90 -15.65
CA PHE A 285 -1.12 -20.76 -14.76
C PHE A 285 -1.70 -21.93 -15.55
N VAL A 286 -1.05 -23.09 -15.45
CA VAL A 286 -1.50 -24.33 -16.11
C VAL A 286 -2.44 -25.08 -15.15
N GLY A 287 -3.76 -24.93 -15.31
CA GLY A 287 -4.71 -25.76 -14.54
C GLY A 287 -6.12 -25.24 -14.30
N GLY A 288 -6.48 -24.03 -14.72
CA GLY A 288 -7.84 -23.51 -14.59
C GLY A 288 -7.93 -22.01 -14.91
N GLN A 289 -9.15 -21.53 -15.18
CA GLN A 289 -9.41 -20.10 -15.39
C GLN A 289 -9.31 -19.36 -14.04
N MET A 290 -8.39 -18.40 -13.95
CA MET A 290 -8.23 -17.52 -12.78
C MET A 290 -8.71 -16.12 -13.16
N TYR A 291 -9.49 -15.49 -12.28
CA TYR A 291 -10.14 -14.19 -12.59
C TYR A 291 -9.37 -12.99 -12.05
N ASP A 292 -8.51 -13.17 -11.04
CA ASP A 292 -7.71 -12.07 -10.49
C ASP A 292 -6.40 -12.59 -9.90
N ILE A 293 -5.31 -11.94 -10.28
CA ILE A 293 -3.94 -12.29 -9.92
C ILE A 293 -3.19 -11.03 -9.59
N ARG A 294 -2.65 -10.99 -8.36
CA ARG A 294 -1.93 -9.83 -7.85
C ARG A 294 -0.64 -10.26 -7.17
N THR A 295 0.49 -9.74 -7.62
CA THR A 295 1.75 -9.91 -6.88
C THR A 295 1.77 -8.98 -5.67
N LEU A 296 1.99 -9.56 -4.49
CA LEU A 296 2.03 -8.85 -3.21
C LEU A 296 3.46 -8.46 -2.82
N TYR A 297 4.44 -9.34 -3.07
CA TYR A 297 5.82 -9.14 -2.66
C TYR A 297 6.80 -9.99 -3.47
N ILE A 298 8.05 -9.55 -3.58
CA ILE A 298 9.14 -10.33 -4.16
C ILE A 298 10.27 -10.48 -3.14
N PHE A 299 10.65 -11.73 -2.89
CA PHE A 299 11.75 -12.09 -2.03
C PHE A 299 13.10 -11.91 -2.74
N GLU A 300 14.18 -11.80 -1.96
CA GLU A 300 15.55 -11.62 -2.49
C GLU A 300 15.99 -12.75 -3.45
N HIS A 301 15.41 -13.95 -3.31
CA HIS A 301 15.75 -15.11 -4.13
C HIS A 301 14.89 -15.25 -5.40
N ASP A 302 14.20 -14.19 -5.82
CA ASP A 302 13.26 -14.16 -6.97
C ASP A 302 12.03 -15.07 -6.80
N GLN A 303 11.70 -15.40 -5.55
CA GLN A 303 10.40 -15.94 -5.19
C GLN A 303 9.38 -14.80 -5.12
N ILE A 304 8.14 -15.09 -5.48
CA ILE A 304 7.07 -14.10 -5.59
C ILE A 304 5.90 -14.56 -4.73
N LEU A 305 5.47 -13.72 -3.80
CA LEU A 305 4.22 -13.93 -3.08
C LEU A 305 3.08 -13.35 -3.92
N VAL A 306 2.14 -14.21 -4.30
CA VAL A 306 1.02 -13.90 -5.19
C VAL A 306 -0.30 -14.19 -4.49
N GLU A 307 -1.24 -13.27 -4.63
CA GLU A 307 -2.65 -13.44 -4.33
C GLU A 307 -3.39 -13.88 -5.59
N LEU A 308 -4.21 -14.93 -5.45
CA LEU A 308 -4.98 -15.51 -6.54
C LEU A 308 -6.42 -15.69 -6.09
N HIS A 309 -7.37 -15.44 -7.00
CA HIS A 309 -8.78 -15.74 -6.78
C HIS A 309 -9.22 -16.83 -7.77
N ASP A 310 -9.71 -17.94 -7.23
CA ASP A 310 -10.28 -19.01 -8.05
C ASP A 310 -11.71 -18.68 -8.53
N TRP A 311 -12.29 -19.57 -9.34
CA TRP A 311 -13.64 -19.42 -9.88
C TRP A 311 -14.74 -19.41 -8.79
N GLU A 312 -14.47 -19.96 -7.61
CA GLU A 312 -15.35 -19.91 -6.44
C GLU A 312 -15.18 -18.60 -5.65
N ARG A 313 -14.30 -17.69 -6.10
CA ARG A 313 -13.87 -16.46 -5.42
C ARG A 313 -13.20 -16.73 -4.07
N THR A 314 -12.55 -17.88 -3.95
CA THR A 314 -11.68 -18.19 -2.82
C THR A 314 -10.32 -17.56 -3.07
N GLN A 315 -9.84 -16.82 -2.07
CA GLN A 315 -8.52 -16.22 -2.09
C GLN A 315 -7.46 -17.25 -1.68
N HIS A 316 -6.40 -17.35 -2.48
CA HIS A 316 -5.24 -18.19 -2.23
C HIS A 316 -3.99 -17.32 -2.17
N LEU A 317 -3.09 -17.62 -1.23
CA LEU A 317 -1.76 -17.01 -1.16
C LEU A 317 -0.72 -18.06 -1.53
N ILE A 318 0.00 -17.81 -2.61
CA ILE A 318 0.95 -18.76 -3.19
C ILE A 318 2.33 -18.11 -3.27
N VAL A 319 3.37 -18.91 -3.00
CA VAL A 319 4.74 -18.51 -3.32
C VAL A 319 5.14 -19.17 -4.64
N TYR A 320 5.33 -18.37 -5.67
CA TYR A 320 5.84 -18.78 -6.97
C TYR A 320 7.36 -18.65 -6.99
N ASP A 321 8.06 -19.72 -7.39
CA ASP A 321 9.50 -19.69 -7.59
C ASP A 321 9.83 -19.56 -9.09
N SER A 322 10.27 -18.37 -9.49
CA SER A 322 10.55 -18.05 -10.89
C SER A 322 11.74 -18.83 -11.48
N LYS A 323 12.61 -19.42 -10.65
CA LYS A 323 13.81 -20.14 -11.13
C LYS A 323 13.51 -21.56 -11.58
N ILE A 324 12.51 -22.18 -10.97
CA ILE A 324 12.13 -23.57 -11.22
C ILE A 324 10.72 -23.70 -11.80
N ASP A 325 10.02 -22.57 -11.99
CA ASP A 325 8.67 -22.47 -12.55
C ASP A 325 7.65 -23.35 -11.79
N THR A 326 7.72 -23.28 -10.46
CA THR A 326 6.84 -24.07 -9.58
C THR A 326 6.05 -23.19 -8.63
N PHE A 327 4.78 -23.54 -8.44
CA PHE A 327 3.91 -22.97 -7.42
C PHE A 327 3.97 -23.80 -6.15
N ASN A 328 4.27 -23.15 -5.03
CA ASN A 328 4.07 -23.74 -3.71
C ASN A 328 2.85 -23.10 -3.08
N ILE A 329 1.72 -23.82 -3.13
CA ILE A 329 0.50 -23.43 -2.42
C ILE A 329 0.81 -23.51 -0.93
N GLN A 330 0.71 -22.38 -0.23
CA GLN A 330 0.71 -22.41 1.22
C GLN A 330 -0.73 -22.53 1.67
N ASP A 331 -1.10 -23.72 2.12
CA ASP A 331 -2.34 -23.93 2.85
C ASP A 331 -2.23 -23.18 4.17
N ILE A 332 -2.72 -21.95 4.16
CA ILE A 332 -2.99 -21.23 5.40
C ILE A 332 -4.21 -21.93 6.01
N GLU A 333 -4.03 -22.64 7.12
CA GLU A 333 -5.15 -23.19 7.88
C GLU A 333 -6.16 -22.05 8.18
N ASN A 334 -7.42 -22.20 7.75
CA ASN A 334 -8.48 -21.17 7.74
C ASN A 334 -8.31 -20.00 6.74
N GLY A 335 -7.47 -20.17 5.70
CA GLY A 335 -7.18 -19.17 4.66
C GLY A 335 -8.40 -18.65 3.90
N SER A 336 -9.45 -19.46 3.74
CA SER A 336 -10.68 -19.08 3.03
C SER A 336 -11.46 -17.91 3.65
N LEU A 337 -11.17 -17.55 4.91
CA LEU A 337 -11.76 -16.41 5.60
C LEU A 337 -10.85 -15.17 5.63
N LEU A 338 -9.62 -15.27 5.12
CA LEU A 338 -8.65 -14.17 5.09
C LEU A 338 -8.74 -13.44 3.76
N LYS A 339 -8.84 -12.11 3.83
CA LYS A 339 -9.11 -11.23 2.69
C LYS A 339 -8.20 -10.01 2.69
N ASN A 340 -8.13 -9.34 1.54
CA ASN A 340 -7.49 -8.02 1.36
C ASN A 340 -6.04 -7.96 1.89
N PRO A 341 -5.14 -8.83 1.40
CA PRO A 341 -3.75 -8.81 1.82
C PRO A 341 -3.10 -7.47 1.50
N LYS A 342 -2.36 -6.93 2.47
CA LYS A 342 -1.56 -5.72 2.25
C LYS A 342 -0.19 -5.86 2.90
N VAL A 343 0.85 -5.52 2.14
CA VAL A 343 2.20 -5.45 2.68
C VAL A 343 2.40 -4.07 3.32
N TYR A 344 2.97 -4.07 4.52
CA TYR A 344 3.41 -2.87 5.21
C TYR A 344 4.76 -3.13 5.88
N ILE A 345 5.42 -2.07 6.33
CA ILE A 345 6.66 -2.17 7.08
C ILE A 345 6.40 -1.79 8.53
N GLU A 346 7.02 -2.49 9.49
CA GLU A 346 6.99 -1.99 10.86
C GLU A 346 7.71 -0.63 10.94
N SER A 347 7.14 0.32 11.69
CA SER A 347 7.77 1.64 11.85
C SER A 347 7.48 2.29 13.20
N LEU A 348 8.34 3.24 13.57
CA LEU A 348 8.14 4.10 14.75
C LEU A 348 7.36 5.39 14.43
N ILE A 349 6.93 5.56 13.18
CA ILE A 349 6.28 6.79 12.71
C ILE A 349 4.89 6.91 13.35
N SER A 350 4.62 8.04 14.00
CA SER A 350 3.30 8.31 14.58
C SER A 350 2.36 8.91 13.53
N PRO A 351 1.13 8.38 13.40
CA PRO A 351 0.08 9.06 12.64
C PRO A 351 -0.45 10.31 13.36
#